data_AF-A0A942UBQ0-F1
#
_entry.id   AF-A0A942UBQ0-F1
#
_cell.length_a   1.000
_cell.length_b   1.000
_cell.length_c   1.000
_cell.angle_alpha   90.00
_cell.angle_beta   90.00
_cell.angle_gamma   90.00
#
_symmetry.space_group_name_H-M   'P 1'
#
loop_
_entity.id
_entity.type
_entity.pdbx_description
1 polymer ?
#
loop_
_entity_poly.entity_id
_entity_poly.type
_entity_poly.pdbx_seq_one_letter_code
_entity_poly.pdbx_strand_id
1 'polypeptide(L)'
;MKKNRQAEIAKSLTGKELIFHLLLTQAFIILLAVILIWILSSHISNFFNLFIWDTIWIVAGVVSALVVVSIDLLLMKKVPPEYYDDGGINEKIFSKMSAWKVALLSILIAFAEELLFRGAIQTHFGFWAASIIFALVHFRYLTNWYLFLNVCLLSIWIGLLYEWSGQQILPVIFMHFTIDFLLGIKMSRNSVHND
;
A
#
# COMPACT_ATOMS: atom_id res chain seq x y z
N MET A 1 -7.37 -28.32 3.66
CA MET A 1 -6.97 -26.89 3.51
C MET A 1 -6.86 -26.28 4.90
N LYS A 2 -5.65 -25.89 5.34
CA LYS A 2 -5.51 -25.15 6.62
C LYS A 2 -6.16 -23.79 6.42
N LYS A 3 -7.34 -23.58 7.02
CA LYS A 3 -7.98 -22.27 7.11
C LYS A 3 -6.98 -21.27 7.68
N ASN A 4 -6.85 -20.12 7.04
CA ASN A 4 -5.92 -19.07 7.46
C ASN A 4 -6.42 -18.47 8.79
N ARG A 5 -5.91 -19.00 9.92
CA ARG A 5 -6.31 -18.63 11.28
C ARG A 5 -6.24 -17.11 11.53
N GLN A 6 -5.32 -16.41 10.87
CA GLN A 6 -5.19 -14.95 10.98
C GLN A 6 -6.33 -14.21 10.28
N ALA A 7 -6.79 -14.68 9.11
CA ALA A 7 -7.95 -14.10 8.44
C ALA A 7 -9.23 -14.30 9.26
N GLU A 8 -9.38 -15.44 9.96
CA GLU A 8 -10.50 -15.67 10.88
C GLU A 8 -10.42 -14.77 12.13
N ILE A 9 -9.23 -14.58 12.71
CA ILE A 9 -9.03 -13.64 13.82
C ILE A 9 -9.38 -12.21 13.39
N ALA A 10 -8.86 -11.75 12.26
CA ALA A 10 -9.17 -10.41 11.74
C ALA A 10 -10.67 -10.23 11.42
N LYS A 11 -11.35 -11.30 10.97
CA LYS A 11 -12.81 -11.30 10.80
C LYS A 11 -13.57 -11.14 12.12
N SER A 12 -13.02 -11.59 13.24
CA SER A 12 -13.64 -11.45 14.57
C SER A 12 -13.45 -10.06 15.20
N LEU A 13 -12.50 -9.26 14.69
CA LEU A 13 -12.23 -7.92 15.19
C LEU A 13 -13.28 -6.90 14.71
N THR A 14 -13.51 -5.91 15.56
CA THR A 14 -14.29 -4.70 15.25
C THR A 14 -13.49 -3.77 14.32
N GLY A 15 -14.17 -2.88 13.59
CA GLY A 15 -13.50 -1.89 12.72
C GLY A 15 -12.51 -1.00 13.47
N LYS A 16 -12.80 -0.64 14.73
CA LYS A 16 -11.88 0.15 15.58
C LYS A 16 -10.61 -0.61 15.92
N GLU A 17 -10.71 -1.90 16.23
CA GLU A 17 -9.55 -2.76 16.51
C GLU A 17 -8.71 -2.97 15.25
N LEU A 18 -9.34 -3.16 14.08
CA LEU A 18 -8.63 -3.25 12.81
C LEU A 18 -7.84 -1.98 12.50
N ILE A 19 -8.43 -0.80 12.71
CA ILE A 19 -7.73 0.49 12.55
C ILE A 19 -6.58 0.60 13.54
N PHE A 20 -6.78 0.23 14.80
CA PHE A 20 -5.72 0.26 15.81
C PHE A 20 -4.53 -0.61 15.41
N HIS A 21 -4.78 -1.85 14.99
CA HIS A 21 -3.73 -2.76 14.51
C HIS A 21 -3.04 -2.22 13.26
N LEU A 22 -3.80 -1.64 12.32
CA LEU A 22 -3.24 -1.01 11.13
C LEU A 22 -2.30 0.14 11.51
N LEU A 23 -2.71 1.05 12.40
CA LEU A 23 -1.86 2.14 12.88
C LEU A 23 -0.61 1.63 13.60
N LEU A 24 -0.73 0.58 14.40
CA LEU A 24 0.39 -0.05 15.07
C LEU A 24 1.38 -0.65 14.06
N THR A 25 0.87 -1.30 13.01
CA THR A 25 1.70 -1.82 11.91
C THR A 25 2.41 -0.68 11.19
N GLN A 26 1.74 0.44 10.89
CA GLN A 26 2.39 1.59 10.23
C GLN A 26 3.48 2.21 11.12
N ALA A 27 3.25 2.34 12.42
CA ALA A 27 4.26 2.80 13.37
C ALA A 27 5.48 1.87 13.41
N PHE A 28 5.25 0.55 13.40
CA PHE A 28 6.32 -0.44 13.35
C PHE A 28 7.11 -0.38 12.02
N ILE A 29 6.42 -0.25 10.89
CA ILE A 29 7.04 -0.11 9.56
C ILE A 29 7.92 1.14 9.50
N ILE A 30 7.43 2.29 9.98
CA ILE A 30 8.22 3.53 10.04
C ILE A 30 9.44 3.34 10.94
N LEU A 31 9.28 2.76 12.13
CA LEU A 31 10.40 2.50 13.03
C LEU A 31 11.46 1.60 12.38
N LEU A 32 11.03 0.52 11.73
CA LEU A 32 11.91 -0.38 11.00
C LEU A 32 12.63 0.33 9.86
N ALA A 33 11.91 1.15 9.09
CA ALA A 33 12.50 1.92 8.00
C ALA A 33 13.58 2.89 8.52
N VAL A 34 13.30 3.63 9.59
CA VAL A 34 14.26 4.55 10.22
C VAL A 34 15.51 3.81 10.70
N ILE A 35 15.34 2.66 11.36
CA ILE A 35 16.46 1.83 11.83
C ILE A 35 17.30 1.34 10.63
N LEU A 36 16.65 0.82 9.59
CA LEU A 36 17.36 0.32 8.39
C LEU A 36 18.09 1.45 7.67
N ILE A 37 17.45 2.60 7.46
CA ILE A 37 18.08 3.77 6.85
C ILE A 37 19.28 4.21 7.68
N TRP A 38 19.16 4.25 9.01
CA TRP A 38 20.25 4.64 9.91
C TRP A 38 21.44 3.68 9.86
N ILE A 39 21.20 2.37 9.77
CA ILE A 39 22.26 1.34 9.71
C ILE A 39 22.92 1.29 8.32
N LEU A 40 22.13 1.42 7.25
CA LEU A 40 22.58 1.16 5.88
C LEU A 40 23.10 2.42 5.16
N SER A 41 22.70 3.61 5.58
CA SER A 41 23.15 4.87 4.99
C SER A 41 24.52 5.27 5.52
N SER A 42 25.47 5.56 4.64
CA SER A 42 26.78 6.13 5.01
C SER A 42 26.64 7.52 5.66
N HIS A 43 25.71 8.33 5.16
CA HIS A 43 25.33 9.62 5.74
C HIS A 43 23.81 9.79 5.65
N ILE A 44 23.17 10.18 6.75
CA ILE A 44 21.71 10.37 6.80
C ILE A 44 21.23 11.49 5.85
N SER A 45 22.12 12.43 5.49
CA SER A 45 21.86 13.45 4.47
C SER A 45 21.54 12.84 3.10
N ASN A 46 22.13 11.69 2.76
CA ASN A 46 21.89 11.02 1.48
C ASN A 46 20.43 10.54 1.36
N PHE A 47 19.81 10.19 2.49
CA PHE A 47 18.41 9.80 2.52
C PHE A 47 17.48 10.98 2.17
N PHE A 48 17.79 12.19 2.61
CA PHE A 48 17.00 13.37 2.26
C PHE A 48 17.08 13.73 0.76
N ASN A 49 18.11 13.26 0.04
CA ASN A 49 18.20 13.41 -1.41
C ASN A 49 17.14 12.60 -2.16
N LEU A 50 16.45 11.65 -1.51
CA LEU A 50 15.32 10.93 -2.11
C LEU A 50 14.04 11.78 -2.16
N PHE A 51 13.96 12.86 -1.37
CA PHE A 51 12.81 13.76 -1.28
C PHE A 51 12.95 14.95 -2.22
N ILE A 52 13.06 14.67 -3.51
CA ILE A 52 13.09 15.70 -4.55
C ILE A 52 11.66 16.02 -4.96
N TRP A 53 11.32 17.31 -4.92
CA TRP A 53 10.06 17.79 -5.46
C TRP A 53 10.17 17.96 -6.99
N ASP A 54 9.94 16.89 -7.72
CA ASP A 54 9.82 16.91 -9.18
C ASP A 54 8.35 16.79 -9.59
N THR A 55 7.80 17.89 -10.14
CA THR A 55 6.37 17.93 -10.51
C THR A 55 6.05 16.95 -11.65
N ILE A 56 6.98 16.71 -12.57
CA ILE A 56 6.75 15.80 -13.70
C ILE A 56 6.58 14.38 -13.19
N TRP A 57 7.47 13.93 -12.30
CA TRP A 57 7.38 12.59 -11.73
C TRP A 57 6.24 12.44 -10.75
N ILE A 58 5.91 13.46 -9.95
CA ILE A 58 4.72 13.44 -9.08
C ILE A 58 3.44 13.26 -9.92
N VAL A 59 3.30 14.03 -11.01
CA VAL A 59 2.17 13.88 -11.94
C VAL A 59 2.18 12.50 -12.59
N ALA A 60 3.33 11.97 -13.00
CA ALA A 60 3.45 10.62 -13.55
C ALA A 60 3.01 9.55 -12.53
N GLY A 61 3.32 9.73 -11.24
CA GLY A 61 2.85 8.85 -10.16
C GLY A 61 1.34 8.89 -9.99
N VAL A 62 0.74 10.08 -9.98
CA VAL A 62 -0.73 10.23 -9.92
C VAL A 62 -1.41 9.64 -11.15
N VAL A 63 -0.90 9.90 -12.36
CA VAL A 63 -1.42 9.29 -13.60
C VAL A 63 -1.32 7.78 -13.57
N SER A 64 -0.17 7.24 -13.12
CA SER A 64 0.02 5.79 -12.95
C SER A 64 -0.98 5.19 -11.98
N ALA A 65 -1.26 5.86 -10.86
CA ALA A 65 -2.30 5.45 -9.93
C ALA A 65 -3.69 5.42 -10.56
N LEU A 66 -4.05 6.45 -11.34
CA LEU A 66 -5.34 6.49 -12.03
C LEU A 66 -5.49 5.33 -13.04
N VAL A 67 -4.42 4.96 -13.74
CA VAL A 67 -4.41 3.77 -14.62
C VAL A 67 -4.64 2.49 -13.82
N VAL A 68 -3.89 2.29 -12.74
CA VAL A 68 -4.04 1.10 -11.86
C VAL A 68 -5.45 1.01 -11.29
N VAL A 69 -5.97 2.09 -10.71
CA VAL A 69 -7.33 2.15 -10.17
C VAL A 69 -8.36 1.88 -11.25
N SER A 70 -8.20 2.43 -12.46
CA SER A 70 -9.13 2.18 -13.56
C SER A 70 -9.15 0.70 -13.96
N ILE A 71 -7.99 0.05 -14.05
CA ILE A 71 -7.88 -1.38 -14.31
C ILE A 71 -8.58 -2.17 -13.21
N ASP A 72 -8.32 -1.86 -11.95
CA ASP A 72 -8.92 -2.54 -10.81
C ASP A 72 -10.45 -2.41 -10.79
N LEU A 73 -10.97 -1.21 -11.04
CA LEU A 73 -12.41 -0.97 -11.13
C LEU A 73 -13.07 -1.72 -12.29
N LEU A 74 -12.36 -1.87 -13.42
CA LEU A 74 -12.85 -2.66 -14.56
C LEU A 74 -12.84 -4.16 -14.25
N LEU A 75 -11.77 -4.67 -13.62
CA LEU A 75 -11.64 -6.07 -13.24
C LEU A 75 -12.67 -6.45 -12.18
N MET A 76 -12.91 -5.61 -11.17
CA MET A 76 -13.97 -5.81 -10.17
C MET A 76 -15.39 -5.96 -10.77
N LYS A 77 -15.63 -5.49 -12.00
CA LYS A 77 -16.90 -5.69 -12.71
C LYS A 77 -16.95 -6.98 -13.54
N LYS A 78 -15.79 -7.56 -13.87
CA LYS A 78 -15.66 -8.69 -14.81
C LYS A 78 -15.31 -10.01 -14.12
N VAL A 79 -14.53 -9.97 -13.05
CA VAL A 79 -14.08 -11.17 -12.34
C VAL A 79 -15.05 -11.53 -11.20
N PRO A 80 -15.08 -12.81 -10.77
CA PRO A 80 -15.90 -13.23 -9.64
C PRO A 80 -15.54 -12.45 -8.36
N PRO A 81 -16.52 -12.05 -7.52
CA PRO A 81 -16.26 -11.28 -6.29
C PRO A 81 -15.27 -11.93 -5.32
N GLU A 82 -15.20 -13.27 -5.32
CA GLU A 82 -14.30 -14.07 -4.47
C GLU A 82 -12.82 -13.76 -4.76
N TYR A 83 -12.50 -13.25 -5.96
CA TYR A 83 -11.12 -12.91 -6.33
C TYR A 83 -10.64 -11.68 -5.57
N TYR A 84 -11.55 -10.77 -5.22
CA TYR A 84 -11.27 -9.59 -4.40
C TYR A 84 -11.61 -9.81 -2.91
N ASP A 85 -11.97 -11.03 -2.49
CA ASP A 85 -12.22 -11.33 -1.07
C ASP A 85 -10.91 -11.35 -0.29
N ASP A 86 -10.73 -10.26 0.45
CA ASP A 86 -9.60 -9.99 1.34
C ASP A 86 -9.92 -10.39 2.80
N GLY A 87 -11.06 -11.07 3.01
CA GLY A 87 -11.67 -11.37 4.29
C GLY A 87 -12.67 -10.33 4.77
N GLY A 88 -13.05 -9.35 3.94
CA GLY A 88 -13.92 -8.22 4.31
C GLY A 88 -13.22 -7.21 5.23
N ILE A 89 -11.88 -7.26 5.31
CA ILE A 89 -11.11 -6.44 6.25
C ILE A 89 -11.05 -5.00 5.76
N ASN A 90 -10.70 -4.77 4.49
CA ASN A 90 -10.63 -3.42 3.94
C ASN A 90 -12.01 -2.74 3.99
N GLU A 91 -13.09 -3.48 3.67
CA GLU A 91 -14.45 -2.95 3.78
C GLU A 91 -14.78 -2.56 5.23
N LYS A 92 -14.46 -3.38 6.22
CA LYS A 92 -14.66 -3.03 7.64
C LYS A 92 -13.85 -1.82 8.08
N ILE A 93 -12.59 -1.70 7.65
CA ILE A 93 -11.71 -0.56 7.98
C ILE A 93 -12.30 0.73 7.42
N PHE A 94 -12.64 0.74 6.13
CA PHE A 94 -13.08 1.96 5.44
C PHE A 94 -14.59 2.25 5.59
N SER A 95 -15.38 1.27 6.03
CA SER A 95 -16.81 1.44 6.25
C SER A 95 -17.09 2.63 7.16
N LYS A 96 -18.02 3.49 6.75
CA LYS A 96 -18.45 4.67 7.53
C LYS A 96 -17.32 5.69 7.84
N MET A 97 -16.16 5.59 7.20
CA MET A 97 -15.12 6.63 7.28
C MET A 97 -15.47 7.81 6.36
N SER A 98 -15.37 9.04 6.87
CA SER A 98 -15.46 10.23 6.01
C SER A 98 -14.25 10.32 5.08
N ALA A 99 -14.40 10.98 3.93
CA ALA A 99 -13.33 11.11 2.93
C ALA A 99 -12.02 11.65 3.50
N TRP A 100 -12.10 12.60 4.43
CA TRP A 100 -10.95 13.13 5.18
C TRP A 100 -10.19 12.04 5.96
N LYS A 101 -10.90 11.15 6.66
CA LYS A 101 -10.27 10.06 7.43
C LYS A 101 -9.61 9.04 6.51
N VAL A 102 -10.24 8.75 5.37
CA VAL A 102 -9.64 7.90 4.32
C VAL A 102 -8.34 8.54 3.83
N ALA A 103 -8.34 9.83 3.49
CA ALA A 103 -7.15 10.54 3.05
C ALA A 103 -6.01 10.47 4.07
N LEU A 104 -6.30 10.72 5.36
CA LEU A 104 -5.30 10.62 6.42
C LEU A 104 -4.71 9.22 6.56
N LEU A 105 -5.56 8.20 6.52
CA LEU A 105 -5.12 6.82 6.66
C LEU A 105 -4.28 6.39 5.46
N SER A 106 -4.73 6.70 4.25
CA SER A 106 -4.02 6.39 3.00
C SER A 106 -2.66 7.09 2.91
N ILE A 107 -2.53 8.36 3.33
CA ILE A 107 -1.23 9.04 3.28
C ILE A 107 -0.25 8.47 4.30
N LEU A 108 -0.74 8.08 5.48
CA LEU A 108 0.08 7.43 6.50
C LEU A 108 0.61 6.08 6.00
N ILE A 109 -0.26 5.25 5.42
CA ILE A 109 0.11 3.94 4.86
C ILE A 109 1.12 4.12 3.73
N ALA A 110 0.80 4.94 2.74
CA ALA A 110 1.67 5.20 1.60
C ALA A 110 3.04 5.73 2.03
N PHE A 111 3.08 6.68 2.97
CA PHE A 111 4.34 7.19 3.49
C PHE A 111 5.14 6.11 4.21
N ALA A 112 4.53 5.36 5.12
CA ALA A 112 5.21 4.33 5.90
C ALA A 112 5.77 3.22 5.02
N GLU A 113 4.95 2.69 4.12
CA GLU A 113 5.33 1.59 3.25
C GLU A 113 6.40 2.02 2.24
N GLU A 114 6.21 3.12 1.52
CA GLU A 114 7.22 3.57 0.54
C GLU A 114 8.53 3.98 1.23
N LEU A 115 8.47 4.51 2.46
CA LEU A 115 9.66 4.78 3.27
C LEU A 115 10.46 3.50 3.54
N LEU A 116 9.80 2.41 3.92
CA LEU A 116 10.48 1.13 4.15
C LEU A 116 10.94 0.49 2.83
N PHE A 117 10.04 0.33 1.87
CA PHE A 117 10.30 -0.48 0.70
C PHE A 117 11.15 0.24 -0.35
N ARG A 118 10.92 1.53 -0.59
CA ARG A 118 11.72 2.31 -1.55
C ARG A 118 12.84 3.02 -0.86
N GLY A 119 12.53 3.77 0.20
CA GLY A 119 13.52 4.56 0.95
C GLY A 119 14.64 3.70 1.53
N ALA A 120 14.32 2.55 2.12
CA ALA A 120 15.32 1.65 2.73
C ALA A 120 15.67 0.45 1.84
N ILE A 121 14.69 -0.43 1.55
CA ILE A 121 15.01 -1.74 0.98
C ILE A 121 15.48 -1.64 -0.47
N GLN A 122 14.76 -0.95 -1.35
CA GLN A 122 15.11 -0.85 -2.76
C GLN A 122 16.41 -0.06 -2.97
N THR A 123 16.59 1.06 -2.27
CA THR A 123 17.83 1.86 -2.31
C THR A 123 19.07 1.03 -2.01
N HIS A 124 19.00 0.11 -1.04
CA HIS A 124 20.18 -0.61 -0.54
C HIS A 124 20.33 -2.05 -1.06
N PHE A 125 19.22 -2.74 -1.33
CA PHE A 125 19.21 -4.16 -1.74
C PHE A 125 18.65 -4.38 -3.16
N GLY A 126 18.17 -3.32 -3.80
CA GLY A 126 17.72 -3.31 -5.18
C GLY A 126 16.25 -3.68 -5.39
N PHE A 127 15.82 -3.49 -6.64
CA PHE A 127 14.45 -3.66 -7.11
C PHE A 127 13.81 -5.00 -6.71
N TRP A 128 14.47 -6.13 -7.02
CA TRP A 128 13.89 -7.46 -6.78
C TRP A 128 13.69 -7.78 -5.29
N ALA A 129 14.65 -7.38 -4.45
CA ALA A 129 14.54 -7.60 -3.01
C ALA A 129 13.34 -6.86 -2.43
N ALA A 130 13.17 -5.58 -2.80
CA ALA A 130 12.03 -4.78 -2.36
C ALA A 130 10.69 -5.37 -2.84
N SER A 131 10.59 -5.76 -4.12
CA SER A 131 9.34 -6.30 -4.67
C SER A 131 8.94 -7.65 -4.06
N ILE A 132 9.91 -8.54 -3.83
CA ILE A 132 9.66 -9.85 -3.20
C ILE A 132 9.24 -9.67 -1.74
N ILE A 133 9.98 -8.88 -0.96
CA ILE A 133 9.68 -8.67 0.46
C ILE A 133 8.32 -7.98 0.63
N PHE A 134 8.00 -6.98 -0.21
CA PHE A 134 6.68 -6.34 -0.22
C PHE A 134 5.55 -7.36 -0.40
N ALA A 135 5.66 -8.23 -1.40
CA ALA A 135 4.64 -9.25 -1.65
C ALA A 135 4.52 -10.26 -0.50
N LEU A 136 5.63 -10.64 0.14
CA LEU A 136 5.63 -11.59 1.26
C LEU A 136 5.07 -11.00 2.56
N VAL A 137 5.29 -9.71 2.82
CA VAL A 137 4.71 -9.01 3.98
C VAL A 137 3.19 -8.92 3.85
N HIS A 138 2.65 -8.96 2.64
CA HIS A 138 1.22 -9.10 2.38
C HIS A 138 0.73 -10.54 2.57
N PHE A 139 1.10 -11.18 3.69
CA PHE A 139 0.81 -12.59 4.01
C PHE A 139 -0.68 -12.94 3.89
N ARG A 140 -1.57 -11.98 4.14
CA ARG A 140 -3.02 -12.13 3.98
C ARG A 140 -3.43 -12.43 2.54
N TYR A 141 -2.76 -11.80 1.58
CA TYR A 141 -3.05 -11.96 0.17
C TYR A 141 -2.42 -13.22 -0.42
N LEU A 142 -1.37 -13.78 0.20
CA LEU A 142 -0.76 -15.04 -0.23
C LEU A 142 -1.75 -16.21 -0.33
N THR A 143 -2.85 -16.18 0.44
CA THR A 143 -3.89 -17.22 0.40
C THR A 143 -4.92 -17.06 -0.72
N ASN A 144 -4.93 -15.93 -1.42
CA ASN A 144 -5.78 -15.67 -2.57
C ASN A 144 -4.86 -15.37 -3.77
N TRP A 145 -4.76 -16.31 -4.72
CA TRP A 145 -3.83 -16.22 -5.85
C TRP A 145 -3.98 -14.91 -6.64
N TYR A 146 -5.21 -14.39 -6.75
CA TYR A 146 -5.50 -13.17 -7.50
C TYR A 146 -5.01 -11.93 -6.76
N LEU A 147 -5.31 -11.81 -5.46
CA LEU A 147 -4.80 -10.71 -4.62
C LEU A 147 -3.27 -10.75 -4.53
N PHE A 148 -2.68 -11.94 -4.44
CA PHE A 148 -1.24 -12.11 -4.45
C PHE A 148 -0.62 -11.62 -5.76
N LEU A 149 -1.18 -12.02 -6.90
CA LEU A 149 -0.72 -11.58 -8.22
C LEU A 149 -0.80 -10.05 -8.34
N ASN A 150 -1.91 -9.44 -7.93
CA ASN A 150 -2.08 -7.98 -7.99
C ASN A 150 -1.06 -7.24 -7.13
N VAL A 151 -0.78 -7.71 -5.93
CA VAL A 151 0.23 -7.10 -5.06
C VAL A 151 1.64 -7.27 -5.59
N CYS A 152 1.97 -8.41 -6.20
CA CYS A 152 3.24 -8.59 -6.91
C CYS A 152 3.39 -7.58 -8.07
N LEU A 153 2.35 -7.47 -8.92
CA LEU A 153 2.36 -6.55 -10.06
C LEU A 153 2.43 -5.09 -9.61
N LEU A 154 1.66 -4.72 -8.59
CA LEU A 154 1.66 -3.37 -8.02
C LEU A 154 3.04 -3.03 -7.44
N SER A 155 3.66 -3.97 -6.71
CA SER A 155 4.99 -3.76 -6.14
C SER A 155 6.08 -3.58 -7.20
N ILE A 156 6.02 -4.37 -8.28
CA ILE A 156 6.89 -4.21 -9.44
C ILE A 156 6.66 -2.85 -10.10
N TRP A 157 5.40 -2.45 -10.28
CA TRP A 157 5.06 -1.20 -10.95
C TRP A 157 5.52 0.04 -10.16
N ILE A 158 5.27 0.08 -8.85
CA ILE A 158 5.79 1.14 -7.97
C ILE A 158 7.32 1.13 -7.98
N GLY A 159 7.95 -0.05 -7.93
CA GLY A 159 9.41 -0.19 -7.98
C GLY A 159 10.02 0.33 -9.28
N LEU A 160 9.35 0.12 -10.42
CA LEU A 160 9.77 0.67 -11.72
C LEU A 160 9.65 2.19 -11.75
N LEU A 161 8.55 2.75 -11.24
CA LEU A 161 8.38 4.20 -11.13
C LEU A 161 9.48 4.83 -10.25
N TYR A 162 9.87 4.15 -9.17
CA TYR A 162 10.98 4.57 -8.33
C TYR A 162 12.30 4.62 -9.12
N GLU A 163 12.63 3.59 -9.90
CA GLU A 163 13.84 3.58 -10.73
C GLU A 163 13.79 4.66 -11.83
N TRP A 164 12.68 4.77 -12.55
CA TRP A 164 12.52 5.71 -13.66
C TRP A 164 12.57 7.17 -13.20
N SER A 165 12.05 7.46 -12.01
CA SER A 165 12.13 8.80 -11.41
C SER A 165 13.53 9.16 -10.89
N GLY A 166 14.51 8.27 -11.01
CA GLY A 166 15.85 8.49 -10.46
C GLY A 166 15.86 8.35 -8.94
N GLN A 167 15.15 7.36 -8.42
CA GLN A 167 15.07 7.03 -6.99
C GLN A 167 14.38 8.09 -6.12
N GLN A 168 13.37 8.78 -6.69
CA GLN A 168 12.57 9.76 -5.96
C GLN A 168 11.42 9.08 -5.21
N ILE A 169 11.30 9.39 -3.92
CA ILE A 169 10.27 8.76 -3.07
C ILE A 169 8.90 9.45 -3.16
N LEU A 170 8.86 10.75 -3.48
CA LEU A 170 7.60 11.48 -3.57
C LEU A 170 6.67 10.93 -4.68
N PRO A 171 7.12 10.69 -5.92
CA PRO A 171 6.27 10.11 -6.97
C PRO A 171 5.56 8.81 -6.57
N VAL A 172 6.27 7.91 -5.90
CA VAL A 172 5.75 6.61 -5.46
C VAL A 172 4.82 6.76 -4.24
N ILE A 173 5.10 7.67 -3.30
CA ILE A 173 4.18 8.01 -2.21
C ILE A 173 2.86 8.55 -2.78
N PHE A 174 2.91 9.49 -3.73
CA PHE A 174 1.71 10.05 -4.34
C PHE A 174 0.93 9.01 -5.14
N MET A 175 1.62 8.11 -5.83
CA MET A 175 0.99 6.99 -6.53
C MET A 175 0.25 6.08 -5.55
N HIS A 176 0.94 5.57 -4.52
CA HIS A 176 0.37 4.65 -3.53
C HIS A 176 -0.79 5.30 -2.76
N PHE A 177 -0.60 6.53 -2.29
CA PHE A 177 -1.65 7.33 -1.65
C PHE A 177 -2.90 7.43 -2.54
N THR A 178 -2.73 7.74 -3.82
CA THR A 178 -3.86 7.93 -4.74
C THR A 178 -4.62 6.62 -4.95
N ILE A 179 -3.93 5.48 -5.06
CA ILE A 179 -4.56 4.16 -5.19
C ILE A 179 -5.39 3.85 -3.94
N ASP A 180 -4.77 3.93 -2.76
CA ASP A 180 -5.40 3.63 -1.48
C ASP A 180 -6.58 4.55 -1.20
N PHE A 181 -6.42 5.83 -1.49
CA PHE A 181 -7.45 6.83 -1.27
C PHE A 181 -8.68 6.56 -2.15
N LEU A 182 -8.49 6.38 -3.46
CA LEU A 182 -9.61 6.18 -4.38
C LEU A 182 -10.36 4.87 -4.13
N LEU A 183 -9.64 3.78 -3.86
CA LEU A 183 -10.26 2.49 -3.52
C LEU A 183 -10.93 2.54 -2.13
N GLY A 184 -10.30 3.18 -1.15
CA GLY A 184 -10.88 3.40 0.18
C GLY A 184 -12.15 4.25 0.14
N ILE A 185 -12.20 5.31 -0.70
CA ILE A 185 -13.40 6.11 -0.93
C ILE A 185 -14.53 5.27 -1.52
N LYS A 186 -14.24 4.41 -2.50
CA LYS A 186 -15.24 3.49 -3.07
C LYS A 186 -15.84 2.60 -1.97
N MET A 187 -15.01 2.00 -1.13
CA MET A 187 -15.46 1.12 -0.03
C MET A 187 -16.29 1.89 1.00
N SER A 188 -15.85 3.08 1.40
CA SER A 188 -16.60 3.96 2.28
C SER A 188 -18.00 4.29 1.71
N ARG A 189 -18.10 4.64 0.42
CA ARG A 189 -19.40 4.98 -0.21
C ARG A 189 -20.33 3.77 -0.36
N ASN A 190 -19.81 2.59 -0.69
CA ASN A 190 -20.62 1.38 -0.80
C ASN A 190 -21.26 0.99 0.55
N SER A 191 -20.58 1.25 1.66
CA SER A 191 -21.13 0.99 3.00
C SER A 191 -22.31 1.90 3.38
N VAL A 192 -22.48 3.05 2.72
CA VAL A 192 -23.57 4.01 2.99
C VAL A 192 -24.85 3.64 2.22
N HIS A 193 -24.77 2.81 1.17
CA HIS A 193 -25.94 2.40 0.38
C HIS A 193 -26.50 1.01 0.74
N ASN A 194 -25.82 0.26 1.60
CA ASN A 194 -26.25 -1.06 2.06
C ASN A 194 -26.82 -1.06 3.50
N ASP A 195 -26.96 0.11 4.11
CA ASP A 195 -27.65 0.36 5.39
C ASP A 195 -29.02 1.02 5.12
#